data_AF-A0A1E7EJP2-F1
#
_entry.id   AF-A0A1E7EJP2-F1
#
_cell.length_a   1.000
_cell.length_b   1.000
_cell.length_c   1.000
_cell.angle_alpha   90.00
_cell.angle_beta   90.00
_cell.angle_gamma   90.00
#
_symmetry.space_group_name_H-M   'P 1'
#
loop_
_entity.id
_entity.type
_entity.pdbx_description
1 polymer ?
#
loop_
_entity_poly.entity_id
_entity_poly.type
_entity_poly.pdbx_seq_one_letter_code
_entity_poly.pdbx_strand_id
1 'polypeptide(L)'
;MDSSFWEQVDATTEYEKIRNNKNGVLFDDSKVYQQLLKDFVANSTNGTGANGSTESTHSTTKYNNNNNNNRNNKDVDRRASKGRKLRYKEIPKLVNFTFPLSRPNTSNLNQDEYFQSLFGGAGVSK
;
A
#
# COMPACT_ATOMS: atom_id res chain seq x y z
N MET A 1 -3.63 -28.99 -55.85
CA MET A 1 -3.16 -28.19 -54.69
C MET A 1 -2.59 -29.18 -53.69
N ASP A 2 -1.41 -28.91 -53.16
CA ASP A 2 -0.69 -29.84 -52.28
C ASP A 2 -1.38 -29.93 -50.92
N SER A 3 -1.91 -31.11 -50.58
CA SER A 3 -2.59 -31.37 -49.31
C SER A 3 -1.66 -31.22 -48.09
N SER A 4 -0.35 -31.30 -48.32
CA SER A 4 0.70 -31.12 -47.30
C SER A 4 0.68 -29.71 -46.68
N PHE A 5 0.33 -28.68 -47.47
CA PHE A 5 0.28 -27.31 -46.97
C PHE A 5 -0.80 -27.11 -45.91
N TRP A 6 -2.02 -27.63 -46.17
CA TRP A 6 -3.12 -27.51 -45.23
C TRP A 6 -2.93 -28.39 -43.99
N GLU A 7 -2.35 -29.58 -44.14
CA GLU A 7 -1.99 -30.43 -43.00
C GLU A 7 -0.93 -29.76 -42.11
N GLN A 8 0.02 -29.04 -42.71
CA GLN A 8 1.02 -28.25 -41.99
C GLN A 8 0.41 -27.02 -41.30
N VAL A 9 -0.56 -26.35 -41.93
CA VAL A 9 -1.32 -25.26 -41.31
C VAL A 9 -2.14 -25.78 -40.13
N ASP A 10 -2.82 -26.91 -40.27
CA ASP A 10 -3.62 -27.48 -39.18
C ASP A 10 -2.73 -27.92 -38.01
N ALA A 11 -1.61 -28.60 -38.29
CA ALA A 11 -0.64 -29.00 -37.27
C ALA A 11 -0.03 -27.81 -36.51
N THR A 12 0.25 -26.69 -37.19
CA THR A 12 0.77 -25.48 -36.54
C THR A 12 -0.28 -24.79 -35.67
N THR A 13 -1.55 -24.75 -36.11
CA THR A 13 -2.65 -24.19 -35.30
C THR A 13 -2.95 -25.03 -34.05
N GLU A 14 -2.86 -26.36 -34.14
CA GLU A 14 -3.00 -27.23 -32.97
C GLU A 14 -1.83 -27.05 -31.98
N TYR A 15 -0.60 -26.90 -32.48
CA TYR A 15 0.58 -26.63 -31.65
C TYR A 15 0.45 -25.32 -30.88
N GLU A 16 -0.03 -24.24 -31.50
CA GLU A 16 -0.30 -22.95 -30.85
C GLU A 16 -1.38 -23.06 -29.77
N LYS A 17 -2.49 -23.78 -30.03
CA LYS A 17 -3.54 -24.03 -29.03
C LYS A 17 -3.02 -24.77 -27.80
N ILE A 18 -2.17 -25.77 -28.01
CA ILE A 18 -1.57 -26.55 -26.93
C ILE A 18 -0.53 -25.71 -26.17
N ARG A 19 0.28 -24.90 -26.87
CA ARG A 19 1.24 -23.98 -26.26
C ARG A 19 0.57 -22.93 -25.38
N ASN A 20 -0.53 -22.33 -25.85
CA ASN A 20 -1.30 -21.34 -25.09
C ASN A 20 -2.00 -21.94 -23.86
N ASN A 21 -2.38 -23.23 -23.90
CA ASN A 21 -2.92 -23.95 -22.73
C ASN A 21 -1.85 -24.45 -21.75
N LYS A 22 -0.58 -24.58 -22.16
CA LYS A 22 0.53 -25.07 -21.31
C LYS A 22 1.15 -23.98 -20.42
N ASN A 23 0.84 -22.71 -20.66
CA ASN A 23 1.20 -21.61 -19.76
C ASN A 23 0.03 -21.40 -18.80
N GLY A 24 0.18 -21.86 -17.55
CA GLY A 24 -0.85 -21.77 -16.53
C GLY A 24 -1.50 -20.38 -16.44
N VAL A 25 -2.83 -20.39 -16.50
CA VAL A 25 -3.74 -19.24 -16.29
C VAL A 25 -3.63 -18.15 -17.36
N LEU A 26 -4.09 -18.46 -18.59
CA LEU A 26 -4.55 -17.42 -19.50
C LEU A 26 -5.80 -16.76 -18.87
N PHE A 27 -5.70 -15.49 -18.51
CA PHE A 27 -6.79 -14.76 -17.87
C PHE A 27 -7.84 -14.36 -18.91
N ASP A 28 -9.09 -14.80 -18.76
CA ASP A 28 -10.20 -14.37 -19.61
C ASP A 28 -10.66 -12.96 -19.19
N ASP A 29 -9.99 -11.94 -19.75
CA ASP A 29 -10.26 -10.52 -19.52
C ASP A 29 -11.30 -9.94 -20.51
N SER A 30 -11.97 -10.78 -21.29
CA SER A 30 -12.94 -10.36 -22.32
C SER A 30 -14.00 -9.39 -21.79
N LYS A 31 -14.50 -9.62 -20.58
CA LYS A 31 -15.49 -8.75 -19.91
C LYS A 31 -14.92 -7.39 -19.53
N VAL A 32 -13.66 -7.34 -19.11
CA VAL A 32 -12.95 -6.09 -18.76
C VAL A 32 -12.70 -5.28 -20.02
N TYR A 33 -12.21 -5.93 -21.08
CA TYR A 33 -11.98 -5.30 -22.38
C TYR A 33 -13.27 -4.70 -22.98
N GLN A 34 -14.37 -5.45 -22.92
CA GLN A 34 -15.68 -4.96 -23.37
C GLN A 34 -16.15 -3.72 -22.59
N GLN A 35 -15.93 -3.67 -21.28
CA GLN A 35 -16.31 -2.52 -20.46
C GLN A 35 -15.48 -1.28 -20.82
N LEU A 36 -14.17 -1.43 -20.97
CA LEU A 36 -13.27 -0.33 -21.35
C LEU A 36 -13.62 0.24 -22.74
N LEU A 37 -13.96 -0.62 -23.69
CA LEU A 37 -14.40 -0.21 -25.03
C LEU A 37 -15.71 0.60 -24.99
N LYS A 38 -16.68 0.16 -24.19
CA LYS A 38 -17.93 0.90 -23.99
C LYS A 38 -17.68 2.28 -23.39
N ASP A 39 -16.81 2.36 -22.38
CA ASP A 39 -16.46 3.62 -21.72
C ASP A 39 -15.70 4.56 -22.68
N PHE A 40 -14.78 4.01 -23.50
CA PHE A 40 -14.05 4.77 -24.52
C PHE A 40 -14.98 5.35 -25.58
N VAL A 41 -15.88 4.53 -26.14
CA VAL A 41 -16.85 4.98 -27.14
C VAL A 41 -17.78 6.02 -26.53
N ALA A 42 -18.30 5.80 -25.32
CA ALA A 42 -19.15 6.79 -24.63
C ALA A 42 -18.44 8.13 -24.44
N ASN A 43 -17.16 8.13 -24.04
CA ASN A 43 -16.38 9.37 -23.91
C ASN A 43 -16.07 10.03 -25.26
N SER A 44 -15.79 9.24 -26.29
CA SER A 44 -15.51 9.73 -27.64
C SER A 44 -16.75 10.34 -28.30
N THR A 45 -17.92 9.71 -28.16
CA THR A 45 -19.17 10.22 -28.75
C THR A 45 -19.74 11.42 -27.99
N ASN A 46 -19.48 11.54 -26.70
CA ASN A 46 -19.90 12.70 -25.90
C ASN A 46 -18.94 13.90 -26.02
N GLY A 47 -17.80 13.72 -26.71
CA GLY A 47 -16.68 14.65 -26.78
C GLY A 47 -16.50 15.35 -28.13
N THR A 48 -17.57 15.69 -28.85
CA THR A 48 -17.46 16.68 -29.94
C THR A 48 -17.21 18.06 -29.33
N GLY A 49 -15.95 18.37 -29.04
CA GLY A 49 -15.55 19.70 -28.58
C GLY A 49 -14.14 19.78 -28.00
N ALA A 50 -13.19 20.07 -28.89
CA ALA A 50 -11.90 20.74 -28.63
C ALA A 50 -10.75 19.95 -27.97
N ASN A 51 -9.73 19.75 -28.81
CA ASN A 51 -8.34 19.51 -28.43
C ASN A 51 -7.81 20.53 -27.43
N GLY A 52 -6.92 20.07 -26.55
CA GLY A 52 -5.81 20.90 -26.08
C GLY A 52 -5.68 20.96 -24.56
N SER A 53 -4.55 20.43 -24.09
CA SER A 53 -3.94 20.65 -22.77
C SER A 53 -4.64 20.06 -21.54
N THR A 54 -3.96 19.03 -21.02
CA THR A 54 -3.65 18.82 -19.60
C THR A 54 -4.79 18.88 -18.59
N GLU A 55 -5.02 17.70 -18.02
CA GLU A 55 -5.25 17.49 -16.59
C GLU A 55 -6.66 17.80 -16.08
N SER A 56 -7.25 16.77 -15.47
CA SER A 56 -8.44 16.84 -14.62
C SER A 56 -9.78 17.10 -15.32
N THR A 57 -10.49 16.03 -15.67
CA THR A 57 -11.95 15.81 -15.50
C THR A 57 -12.32 14.57 -16.32
N HIS A 58 -12.82 13.46 -15.78
CA HIS A 58 -14.14 13.29 -15.20
C HIS A 58 -14.11 12.08 -14.25
N SER A 59 -14.14 12.30 -12.95
CA SER A 59 -15.40 12.29 -12.18
C SER A 59 -16.16 10.97 -12.33
N THR A 60 -15.64 9.95 -11.64
CA THR A 60 -16.36 8.81 -11.07
C THR A 60 -17.45 9.26 -10.05
N THR A 61 -18.26 10.26 -10.40
CA THR A 61 -19.32 10.84 -9.56
C THR A 61 -20.60 10.02 -9.52
N LYS A 62 -20.59 8.77 -10.03
CA LYS A 62 -21.68 7.80 -9.83
C LYS A 62 -21.51 6.93 -8.58
N TYR A 63 -20.56 7.25 -7.70
CA TYR A 63 -20.48 6.70 -6.34
C TYR A 63 -20.92 7.69 -5.25
N ASN A 64 -21.56 8.80 -5.62
CA ASN A 64 -22.16 9.76 -4.69
C ASN A 64 -23.51 9.30 -4.09
N ASN A 65 -23.83 8.01 -4.16
CA ASN A 65 -24.92 7.39 -3.39
C ASN A 65 -24.47 6.94 -1.98
N ASN A 66 -23.42 7.56 -1.42
CA ASN A 66 -22.99 7.34 -0.04
C ASN A 66 -23.16 8.57 0.87
N ASN A 67 -23.82 9.65 0.40
CA ASN A 67 -24.05 10.86 1.20
C ASN A 67 -25.20 10.75 2.22
N ASN A 68 -25.87 9.60 2.33
CA ASN A 68 -26.79 9.29 3.43
C ASN A 68 -26.16 8.40 4.52
N ASN A 69 -24.84 8.21 4.48
CA ASN A 69 -24.07 7.64 5.57
C ASN A 69 -23.07 8.68 6.13
N ASN A 70 -23.49 9.94 6.25
CA ASN A 70 -22.97 10.87 7.27
C ASN A 70 -23.34 10.38 8.69
N ARG A 71 -23.15 9.09 8.96
CA ARG A 71 -23.06 8.56 10.31
C ARG A 71 -21.71 9.00 10.83
N ASN A 72 -21.60 10.26 11.26
CA ASN A 72 -20.56 10.82 12.12
C ASN A 72 -19.36 9.88 12.27
N ASN A 73 -18.54 9.76 11.23
CA ASN A 73 -17.34 8.93 11.31
C ASN A 73 -16.45 9.65 12.32
N LYS A 74 -16.49 9.16 13.56
CA LYS A 74 -15.68 9.67 14.66
C LYS A 74 -14.26 9.77 14.12
N ASP A 75 -13.60 10.90 14.38
CA ASP A 75 -12.18 11.04 14.10
C ASP A 75 -11.43 10.02 14.96
N VAL A 76 -11.27 8.82 14.41
CA VAL A 76 -10.63 7.70 15.07
C VAL A 76 -9.15 7.83 14.73
N ASP A 77 -8.36 8.16 15.75
CA ASP A 77 -6.90 8.11 15.70
C ASP A 77 -6.45 6.71 15.25
N ARG A 78 -6.21 6.57 13.93
CA ARG A 78 -5.81 5.33 13.27
C ARG A 78 -4.44 4.83 13.76
N ARG A 79 -3.64 5.70 14.38
CA ARG A 79 -2.33 5.36 14.97
C ARG A 79 -2.46 4.88 16.42
N ALA A 80 -3.62 5.03 17.04
CA ALA A 80 -3.86 4.59 18.41
C ALA A 80 -4.31 3.13 18.54
N SER A 81 -4.78 2.48 17.47
CA SER A 81 -5.19 1.08 17.55
C SER A 81 -3.96 0.15 17.64
N LYS A 82 -4.10 -0.93 18.44
CA LYS A 82 -3.06 -1.95 18.66
C LYS A 82 -1.80 -1.46 19.41
N GLY A 83 -1.94 -0.49 20.31
CA GLY A 83 -0.90 -0.16 21.29
C GLY A 83 0.31 0.62 20.75
N ARG A 84 0.22 1.15 19.53
CA ARG A 84 1.27 2.01 18.93
C ARG A 84 1.37 3.40 19.58
N LYS A 85 0.38 3.78 20.37
CA LYS A 85 0.35 5.01 21.17
C LYS A 85 0.65 4.68 22.63
N LEU A 86 1.60 5.41 23.24
CA LEU A 86 1.89 5.31 24.66
C LEU A 86 0.68 5.76 25.47
N ARG A 87 0.24 4.92 26.41
CA ARG A 87 -0.87 5.19 27.32
C ARG A 87 -0.34 5.07 28.74
N TYR A 88 -0.32 6.18 29.46
CA TYR A 88 0.04 6.20 30.86
C TYR A 88 -1.15 5.69 31.68
N LYS A 89 -1.31 4.36 31.70
CA LYS A 89 -2.29 3.66 32.51
C LYS A 89 -1.57 2.58 33.31
N GLU A 90 -1.90 2.49 34.58
CA GLU A 90 -1.38 1.44 35.46
C GLU A 90 -1.85 0.06 34.98
N ILE A 91 -0.92 -0.90 34.98
CA ILE A 91 -1.20 -2.31 34.66
C ILE A 91 -1.09 -3.08 35.98
N PRO A 92 -2.21 -3.51 36.60
CA PRO A 92 -2.21 -4.07 37.96
C PRO A 92 -1.27 -5.26 38.15
N LYS A 93 -1.09 -6.08 37.11
CA LYS A 93 -0.20 -7.25 37.13
C LYS A 93 1.29 -6.89 37.11
N LEU A 94 1.64 -5.69 36.66
CA LEU A 94 3.03 -5.19 36.62
C LEU A 94 3.37 -4.32 37.83
N VAL A 95 2.38 -3.96 38.65
CA VAL A 95 2.62 -3.25 39.91
C VAL A 95 3.46 -4.15 40.81
N ASN A 96 4.55 -3.61 41.35
CA ASN A 96 5.51 -4.33 42.21
C ASN A 96 6.14 -5.59 41.57
N PHE A 97 6.24 -5.65 40.23
CA PHE A 97 6.84 -6.80 39.54
C PHE A 97 8.33 -6.99 39.88
N THR A 98 9.04 -5.89 40.14
CA THR A 98 10.44 -5.89 40.58
C THR A 98 10.65 -4.89 41.71
N PHE A 99 11.72 -5.09 42.47
CA PHE A 99 12.18 -4.16 43.49
C PHE A 99 13.29 -3.27 42.94
N PRO A 100 13.43 -2.03 43.45
CA PRO A 100 14.52 -1.16 43.05
C PRO A 100 15.85 -1.79 43.47
N LEU A 101 16.67 -2.15 42.49
CA LEU A 101 18.03 -2.58 42.70
C LEU A 101 18.95 -1.36 42.69
N SER A 102 19.83 -1.27 43.69
CA SER A 102 20.92 -0.30 43.61
C SER A 102 21.76 -0.62 42.38
N ARG A 103 22.08 0.41 41.59
CA ARG A 103 23.02 0.24 40.48
C ARG A 103 24.35 -0.27 41.05
N PRO A 104 24.96 -1.31 40.48
CA PRO A 104 26.30 -1.71 40.88
C PRO A 104 27.24 -0.53 40.64
N ASN A 105 28.13 -0.26 41.59
CA ASN A 105 29.10 0.82 41.45
C ASN A 105 30.18 0.31 40.47
N THR A 106 29.98 0.53 39.17
CA THR A 106 30.82 -0.04 38.11
C THR A 106 32.10 0.76 37.86
N SER A 107 32.19 1.98 38.38
CA SER A 107 33.29 2.90 38.09
C SER A 107 33.73 3.67 39.33
N ASN A 108 35.04 3.77 39.54
CA ASN A 108 35.63 4.64 40.56
C ASN A 108 35.55 6.14 40.20
N LEU A 109 34.99 6.46 39.03
CA LEU A 109 34.87 7.81 38.49
C LEU A 109 33.48 8.38 38.77
N ASN A 110 33.43 9.71 38.95
CA ASN A 110 32.18 10.45 39.02
C ASN A 110 31.43 10.28 37.69
N GLN A 111 30.20 9.75 37.75
CA GLN A 111 29.40 9.47 36.56
C GLN A 111 29.12 10.75 35.75
N ASP A 112 28.87 11.86 36.43
CA ASP A 112 28.56 13.14 35.79
C ASP A 112 29.74 13.65 34.95
N GLU A 113 30.97 13.55 35.48
CA GLU A 113 32.19 13.91 34.77
C GLU A 113 32.46 12.96 33.59
N TYR A 114 32.25 11.66 33.81
CA TYR A 114 32.39 10.65 32.77
C TYR A 114 31.44 10.89 31.59
N PHE A 115 30.16 11.17 31.86
CA PHE A 115 29.19 11.46 30.79
C PHE A 115 29.43 12.81 30.12
N GLN A 116 29.93 13.80 30.86
CA GLN A 116 30.33 15.09 30.29
C GLN A 116 31.54 14.96 29.36
N SER A 117 32.46 14.03 29.64
CA SER A 117 33.61 13.73 28.79
C SER A 117 33.22 12.99 27.49
N LEU A 118 32.06 12.32 27.47
CA LEU A 118 31.60 11.52 26.34
C LEU A 118 31.20 12.42 25.15
N PHE A 119 31.71 12.08 23.95
CA PHE A 119 31.42 12.77 22.68
C PHE A 119 31.78 14.26 22.62
N GLY A 120 32.99 14.60 23.08
CA GLY A 120 33.58 15.93 22.87
C GLY A 120 32.91 16.98 23.74
N GLY A 121 32.89 16.69 25.04
CA GLY A 121 32.26 17.48 26.09
C GLY A 121 32.16 18.96 25.79
N ALA A 122 30.93 19.47 25.83
CA ALA A 122 30.70 20.90 25.82
C ALA A 122 31.54 21.50 26.96
N GLY A 123 32.53 22.30 26.55
CA GLY A 123 33.35 23.06 27.45
C GLY A 123 32.45 23.84 28.39
N VAL A 124 32.69 23.68 29.69
CA VAL A 124 32.33 24.71 30.65
C VAL A 124 33.28 25.87 30.35
N SER A 125 32.95 26.71 29.37
CA SER A 125 33.52 28.05 29.30
C SER A 125 32.95 28.82 30.49
N LYS A 126 33.84 29.11 31.45
CA LYS A 126 33.57 30.05 32.55
C LYS A 126 33.23 31.44 32.01
#